data_AF-A0AAV0Y6T8-F1
#
_entry.id   AF-A0AAV0Y6T8-F1
#
_cell.length_a   1.000
_cell.length_b   1.000
_cell.length_c   1.000
_cell.angle_alpha   90.00
_cell.angle_beta   90.00
_cell.angle_gamma   90.00
#
_symmetry.space_group_name_H-M   'P 1'
#
loop_
_entity.id
_entity.type
_entity.pdbx_description
1 polymer ?
#
loop_
_entity_poly.entity_id
_entity_poly.type
_entity_poly.pdbx_seq_one_letter_code
_entity_poly.pdbx_strand_id
1 'polypeptide(L)'
;MNNLDQIHKFKINENNFKYGLSTLHAWIKFLECTFQIAYKLESAPTTKRTTAVQKNLISEKRKKYNLVFGKNQELGLKVDRGVQGMGTSNTGNVARRFFKNSRI
;
A
#
# COMPACT_ATOMS: atom_id res chain seq x y z
N MET A 1 -15.03 2.89 0.73
CA MET A 1 -15.77 3.77 -0.21
C MET A 1 -16.12 2.92 -1.41
N ASN A 2 -17.12 2.05 -1.28
CA ASN A 2 -17.41 1.00 -2.28
C ASN A 2 -18.79 1.16 -2.93
N ASN A 3 -19.51 2.24 -2.62
CA ASN A 3 -20.83 2.50 -3.17
C ASN A 3 -20.71 3.64 -4.20
N LEU A 4 -20.77 3.30 -5.49
CA LEU A 4 -20.59 4.24 -6.60
C LEU A 4 -21.77 5.23 -6.70
N ASP A 5 -22.99 4.79 -6.40
CA ASP A 5 -24.19 5.63 -6.49
C ASP A 5 -24.16 6.80 -5.50
N GLN A 6 -23.55 6.59 -4.33
CA GLN A 6 -23.37 7.66 -3.34
C GLN A 6 -22.27 8.65 -3.73
N ILE A 7 -21.26 8.22 -4.48
CA ILE A 7 -20.17 9.09 -4.94
C ILE A 7 -20.68 10.06 -6.00
N HIS A 8 -21.55 9.62 -6.92
CA HIS A 8 -22.16 10.49 -7.93
C HIS A 8 -23.04 11.59 -7.33
N LYS A 9 -23.63 11.34 -6.15
CA LYS A 9 -24.48 12.30 -5.43
C LYS A 9 -23.67 13.26 -4.55
N PHE A 10 -22.35 13.09 -4.46
CA PHE A 10 -21.51 13.88 -3.57
C PHE A 10 -21.35 15.31 -4.10
N LYS A 11 -21.77 16.30 -3.31
CA LYS A 11 -21.59 17.72 -3.65
C LYS A 11 -20.12 18.09 -3.52
N ILE A 12 -19.51 18.48 -4.64
CA ILE A 12 -18.09 18.82 -4.67
C ILE A 12 -17.88 20.21 -4.06
N ASN A 13 -16.86 20.34 -3.21
CA ASN A 13 -16.41 21.64 -2.70
C ASN A 13 -15.25 22.14 -3.57
N GLU A 14 -15.54 23.12 -4.43
CA GLU A 14 -14.57 23.68 -5.40
C GLU A 14 -13.34 24.30 -4.73
N ASN A 15 -13.46 24.78 -3.48
CA ASN A 15 -12.33 25.31 -2.72
C ASN A 15 -11.22 24.28 -2.49
N ASN A 16 -11.53 22.99 -2.60
CA ASN A 16 -10.56 21.91 -2.44
C ASN A 16 -9.77 21.62 -3.72
N PHE A 17 -10.20 22.12 -4.88
CA PHE A 17 -9.48 21.92 -6.14
C PHE A 17 -8.09 22.56 -6.13
N LYS A 18 -7.89 23.61 -5.33
CA LYS A 18 -6.59 24.27 -5.15
C LYS A 18 -5.49 23.34 -4.62
N TYR A 19 -5.86 22.26 -3.94
CA TYR A 19 -4.90 21.29 -3.39
C TYR A 19 -4.38 20.32 -4.47
N GLY A 20 -5.11 20.19 -5.58
CA GLY A 20 -4.74 19.32 -6.70
C GLY A 20 -4.61 17.84 -6.33
N LEU A 21 -4.13 17.04 -7.29
CA LEU A 21 -3.80 15.64 -7.07
C LEU A 21 -2.30 15.50 -6.82
N SER A 22 -1.93 15.10 -5.61
CA SER A 22 -0.54 14.76 -5.30
C SER A 22 -0.16 13.41 -5.90
N THR A 23 0.42 13.41 -7.09
CA THR A 23 0.90 12.19 -7.78
C THR A 23 1.88 11.37 -6.96
N LEU A 24 2.77 12.01 -6.19
CA LEU A 24 3.71 11.33 -5.29
C LEU A 24 2.98 10.45 -4.26
N HIS A 25 2.04 11.05 -3.53
CA HIS A 25 1.21 10.32 -2.57
C HIS A 25 0.34 9.26 -3.24
N ALA A 26 -0.15 9.48 -4.47
CA ALA A 26 -0.90 8.46 -5.19
C ALA A 26 -0.08 7.18 -5.40
N TRP A 27 1.18 7.31 -5.85
CA TRP A 27 2.09 6.16 -5.99
C TRP A 27 2.36 5.44 -4.67
N ILE A 28 2.63 6.20 -3.60
CA ILE A 28 2.93 5.63 -2.28
C ILE A 28 1.70 4.90 -1.71
N LYS A 29 0.52 5.55 -1.76
CA LYS A 29 -0.73 4.98 -1.25
C LYS A 29 -1.20 3.79 -2.06
N PHE A 30 -0.97 3.80 -3.37
CA PHE A 30 -1.26 2.65 -4.21
C PHE A 30 -0.39 1.44 -3.83
N LEU A 31 0.92 1.64 -3.65
CA LEU A 31 1.82 0.58 -3.17
C LEU A 31 1.38 0.02 -1.80
N GLU A 32 1.06 0.90 -0.84
CA GLU A 32 0.58 0.48 0.48
C GLU A 32 -0.71 -0.34 0.39
N CYS A 33 -1.64 0.07 -0.49
CA CYS A 33 -2.90 -0.64 -0.71
C CYS A 33 -2.66 -2.04 -1.29
N THR A 34 -1.79 -2.17 -2.31
CA THR A 34 -1.44 -3.46 -2.91
C THR A 34 -0.89 -4.43 -1.88
N PHE A 35 0.05 -3.98 -1.03
CA PHE A 35 0.59 -4.83 0.04
C PHE A 35 -0.47 -5.18 1.08
N GLN A 36 -1.33 -4.24 1.47
CA GLN A 36 -2.37 -4.49 2.44
C GLN A 36 -3.37 -5.55 1.96
N ILE A 37 -3.68 -5.57 0.65
CA ILE A 37 -4.49 -6.62 0.02
C ILE A 37 -3.71 -7.94 0.02
N ALA A 38 -2.46 -7.94 -0.45
CA ALA A 38 -1.63 -9.14 -0.55
C ALA A 38 -1.45 -9.87 0.79
N TYR A 39 -1.28 -9.13 1.89
CA TYR A 39 -1.12 -9.74 3.22
C TYR A 39 -2.43 -10.31 3.78
N LYS A 40 -3.56 -9.68 3.46
CA LYS A 40 -4.89 -10.04 3.98
C LYS A 40 -5.62 -11.08 3.14
N LEU A 41 -5.11 -11.41 1.95
CA LEU A 41 -5.75 -12.29 0.97
C LEU A 41 -6.21 -13.64 1.55
N GLU A 42 -5.44 -14.20 2.48
CA GLU A 42 -5.77 -15.48 3.15
C GLU A 42 -6.38 -15.33 4.56
N SER A 43 -6.35 -14.13 5.17
CA SER A 43 -6.70 -14.00 6.61
C SER A 43 -8.10 -13.42 6.86
N ALA A 44 -8.53 -12.42 6.08
CA ALA A 44 -9.84 -11.78 6.22
C ALA A 44 -10.09 -10.75 5.11
N PRO A 45 -11.37 -10.39 4.83
CA PRO A 45 -11.69 -9.22 4.03
C PRO A 45 -11.07 -7.94 4.63
N THR A 46 -10.48 -7.10 3.77
CA THR A 46 -9.67 -5.91 4.13
C THR A 46 -10.36 -4.96 5.12
N THR A 47 -11.70 -4.93 5.10
CA THR A 47 -12.60 -4.08 5.90
C THR A 47 -12.86 -4.55 7.33
N LYS A 48 -12.55 -5.79 7.71
CA LYS A 48 -12.77 -6.29 9.07
C LYS A 48 -11.57 -6.02 9.98
N ARG A 49 -11.83 -5.74 11.26
CA ARG A 49 -10.78 -5.66 12.30
C ARG A 49 -10.08 -7.01 12.41
N THR A 50 -8.76 -6.96 12.36
CA THR A 50 -7.87 -8.12 12.39
C THR A 50 -7.68 -8.63 13.82
N THR A 51 -7.91 -9.92 14.06
CA THR A 51 -7.66 -10.59 15.34
C THR A 51 -6.15 -10.66 15.65
N ALA A 52 -5.77 -10.87 16.92
CA ALA A 52 -4.35 -10.95 17.31
C ALA A 52 -3.58 -12.04 16.54
N VAL A 53 -4.19 -13.21 16.32
CA VAL A 53 -3.62 -14.30 15.53
C VAL A 53 -3.37 -13.89 14.08
N GLN A 54 -4.35 -13.22 13.45
CA GLN A 54 -4.23 -12.74 12.07
C GLN A 54 -3.16 -11.64 11.93
N LYS A 55 -2.96 -10.80 12.95
CA LYS A 55 -1.89 -9.78 12.95
C LYS A 55 -0.51 -10.42 12.91
N ASN A 56 -0.31 -11.53 13.64
CA ASN A 56 0.96 -12.26 13.62
C ASN A 56 1.22 -12.86 12.24
N LEU A 57 0.23 -13.51 11.63
CA LEU A 57 0.33 -14.05 10.27
C LEU A 57 0.67 -12.96 9.23
N ILE A 58 0.04 -11.79 9.34
CA ILE A 58 0.35 -10.63 8.47
C ILE A 58 1.79 -10.15 8.69
N SER A 59 2.26 -10.10 9.94
CA SER A 59 3.63 -9.70 10.27
C SER A 59 4.66 -10.65 9.67
N GLU A 60 4.40 -11.96 9.72
CA GLU A 60 5.26 -12.98 9.12
C GLU A 60 5.28 -12.87 7.60
N LYS A 61 4.12 -12.67 6.95
CA LYS A 61 4.05 -12.43 5.50
C LYS A 61 4.80 -11.18 5.09
N ARG A 62 4.65 -10.10 5.84
CA ARG A 62 5.36 -8.84 5.61
C ARG A 62 6.88 -9.06 5.66
N LYS A 63 7.38 -9.80 6.65
CA LYS A 63 8.80 -10.18 6.73
C LYS A 63 9.24 -11.03 5.52
N LYS A 64 8.42 -12.02 5.13
CA LYS A 64 8.68 -12.89 3.97
C LYS A 64 8.79 -12.08 2.68
N TYR A 65 7.82 -11.22 2.40
CA TYR A 65 7.82 -10.38 1.19
C TYR A 65 9.00 -9.40 1.19
N ASN A 66 9.30 -8.75 2.32
CA ASN A 66 10.47 -7.89 2.44
C ASN A 66 11.78 -8.61 2.12
N LEU A 67 11.90 -9.88 2.54
CA LEU A 67 13.06 -10.70 2.22
C LEU A 67 13.12 -11.05 0.73
N VAL A 68 11.99 -11.45 0.14
CA VAL A 68 11.90 -11.83 -1.29
C VAL A 68 12.23 -10.64 -2.19
N PHE A 69 11.58 -9.49 -1.98
CA PHE A 69 11.84 -8.28 -2.78
C PHE A 69 13.23 -7.69 -2.53
N GLY A 70 13.77 -7.86 -1.32
CA GLY A 70 15.13 -7.42 -0.98
C GLY A 70 16.23 -8.31 -1.56
N LYS A 71 15.98 -9.62 -1.71
CA LYS A 71 16.92 -10.58 -2.31
C LYS A 71 16.80 -10.71 -3.83
N ASN A 72 15.70 -10.25 -4.40
CA ASN A 72 15.53 -10.24 -5.86
C ASN A 72 16.62 -9.36 -6.48
N GLN A 73 17.46 -9.94 -7.33
CA GLN A 73 18.60 -9.24 -7.96
C GLN A 73 18.15 -8.11 -8.89
N GLU A 74 16.95 -8.21 -9.48
CA GLU A 74 16.40 -7.20 -10.39
C GLU A 74 15.74 -6.03 -9.63
N LEU A 75 15.12 -6.32 -8.47
CA LEU A 75 14.41 -5.31 -7.68
C LEU A 75 15.28 -4.74 -6.55
N GLY A 76 15.86 -5.59 -5.70
CA GLY A 76 16.67 -5.17 -4.55
C GLY A 76 15.96 -4.15 -3.64
N LEU A 77 14.63 -4.28 -3.51
CA LEU A 77 13.79 -3.27 -2.86
C LEU A 77 13.51 -3.63 -1.40
N LYS A 78 13.75 -2.67 -0.50
CA LYS A 78 13.30 -2.74 0.89
C LYS A 78 11.89 -2.14 0.99
N VAL A 79 10.88 -2.98 0.76
CA VAL A 79 9.48 -2.57 0.85
C VAL A 79 8.99 -2.61 2.30
N ASP A 80 7.94 -1.85 2.59
CA ASP A 80 7.10 -1.93 3.79
C ASP A 80 7.86 -2.20 5.12
N ARG A 81 8.99 -1.54 5.36
CA ARG A 81 9.74 -1.59 6.62
C ARG A 81 9.45 -0.33 7.42
N GLY A 82 9.17 -0.46 8.72
CA GLY A 82 9.09 0.70 9.60
C GLY A 82 10.46 1.39 9.72
N VAL A 83 10.51 2.68 9.46
CA VAL A 83 11.70 3.52 9.63
C VAL A 83 11.41 4.54 10.71
N GLN A 84 12.20 4.52 11.78
CA GLN A 84 12.02 5.41 12.93
C GLN A 84 12.07 6.88 12.47
N GLY A 85 11.06 7.66 12.85
CA GLY A 85 10.94 9.08 12.50
C GLY A 85 10.44 9.39 11.09
N MET A 86 10.31 8.40 10.19
CA MET A 86 9.93 8.62 8.78
C MET A 86 8.74 7.76 8.30
N GLY A 87 8.16 6.94 9.18
CA GLY A 87 7.02 6.09 8.85
C GLY A 87 7.46 4.79 8.19
N THR A 88 7.19 4.62 6.90
CA THR A 88 7.49 3.38 6.15
C THR A 88 8.58 3.61 5.10
N SER A 89 9.27 2.54 4.71
CA SER A 89 10.27 2.59 3.63
C SER A 89 9.67 2.76 2.23
N ASN A 90 8.34 2.88 2.12
CA ASN A 90 7.60 3.04 0.87
C ASN A 90 7.71 4.48 0.36
N THR A 91 8.91 4.87 -0.06
CA THR A 91 9.13 6.16 -0.71
C THR A 91 8.57 6.14 -2.14
N GLY A 92 8.38 7.32 -2.74
CA GLY A 92 7.96 7.42 -4.14
C GLY A 92 8.92 6.72 -5.11
N ASN A 93 10.22 6.64 -4.78
CA ASN A 93 11.18 5.89 -5.59
C ASN A 93 10.93 4.38 -5.52
N VAL A 94 10.63 3.85 -4.33
CA VAL A 94 10.30 2.43 -4.16
C VAL A 94 9.02 2.09 -4.92
N ALA A 95 7.97 2.92 -4.81
CA ALA A 95 6.73 2.71 -5.55
C ALA A 95 6.94 2.71 -7.06
N ARG A 96 7.66 3.72 -7.60
CA ARG A 96 7.94 3.78 -9.05
C ARG A 96 8.76 2.59 -9.54
N ARG A 97 9.78 2.14 -8.78
CA ARG A 97 10.58 0.96 -9.15
C ARG A 97 9.78 -0.33 -9.07
N PHE A 98 8.93 -0.47 -8.05
CA PHE A 98 8.07 -1.64 -7.89
C PHE A 98 7.11 -1.80 -9.07
N PHE A 99 6.46 -0.72 -9.50
CA PHE A 99 5.50 -0.77 -10.60
C PHE A 99 6.13 -0.65 -12.00
N LYS A 100 7.43 -0.37 -12.10
CA LYS A 100 8.12 -0.26 -13.40
C LYS A 100 8.10 -1.59 -14.16
N ASN A 101 8.26 -2.71 -13.45
CA ASN A 101 8.25 -4.06 -14.01
C ASN A 101 7.19 -4.91 -13.32
N SER A 102 5.91 -4.67 -13.62
CA SER A 102 4.77 -5.35 -12.98
C SER A 102 4.51 -6.78 -13.47
N ARG A 103 5.35 -7.32 -14.37
CA ARG A 103 5.20 -8.66 -14.97
C ARG A 103 6.08 -9.73 -14.31
N ILE A 104 6.95 -9.32 -13.38
CA ILE A 104 7.83 -10.20 -12.59
C ILE A 104 7.06 -10.63 -11.34
#